data_AF-A0AAV6C077-F1
#
_entry.id   AF-A0AAV6C077-F1
#
_cell.length_a   1.000
_cell.length_b   1.000
_cell.length_c   1.000
_cell.angle_alpha   90.00
_cell.angle_beta   90.00
_cell.angle_gamma   90.00
#
_symmetry.space_group_name_H-M   'P 1'
#
loop_
_entity.id
_entity.type
_entity.pdbx_description
1 polymer ?
#
loop_
_entity_poly.entity_id
_entity_poly.type
_entity_poly.pdbx_seq_one_letter_code
_entity_poly.pdbx_strand_id
1 'polypeptide(L)'
;ALAEVSIYDRSAGAMLPTFRSDGRWYVVGRTGDEYEVHIRNNTAADLLAVVSVDGVNVVSGETASPGQSGYVIGAWQSLDIRGWRKSLARIAAFYFTDRSDAYATRTGRPDEVGVIGVALFRRKAQAPAELEQPQPRIEPRSDDQLRQPAPAQRRGEAPAAAQNAAPDFSVEGAPAPGAAIEPGIGTGHGRSEASHARYVGFERESDLPNEIVELRYDSRANLVARGIIPPRPRDPNPFPARFVPDPPR
;
A
#
# COMPACT_ATOMS: atom_id res chain seq x y z
N ALA A 1 13.93 6.94 1.56
CA ALA A 1 13.03 5.82 1.82
C ALA A 1 13.29 4.74 0.76
N LEU A 2 13.36 3.48 1.19
CA LEU A 2 13.50 2.29 0.34
C LEU A 2 12.24 2.04 -0.48
N ALA A 3 11.08 2.32 0.10
CA ALA A 3 9.80 2.23 -0.58
C ALA A 3 8.90 3.39 -0.20
N GLU A 4 7.95 3.70 -1.07
CA GLU A 4 6.81 4.54 -0.76
C GLU A 4 5.63 3.66 -0.38
N VAL A 5 4.96 3.98 0.72
CA VAL A 5 3.75 3.27 1.19
C VAL A 5 2.60 4.25 1.20
N SER A 6 1.51 3.88 0.54
CA SER A 6 0.33 4.71 0.39
C SER A 6 -0.93 3.84 0.35
N ILE A 7 -2.10 4.44 0.60
CA ILE A 7 -3.37 3.72 0.67
C ILE A 7 -4.24 4.17 -0.49
N TYR A 8 -4.72 3.20 -1.27
CA TYR A 8 -5.69 3.44 -2.33
C TYR A 8 -7.07 3.03 -1.83
N ASP A 9 -8.00 3.97 -1.82
CA ASP A 9 -9.40 3.72 -1.55
C ASP A 9 -10.06 3.21 -2.83
N ARG A 10 -10.51 1.96 -2.81
CA ARG A 10 -11.10 1.29 -3.96
C ARG A 10 -12.55 1.71 -4.20
N SER A 11 -13.21 2.22 -3.16
CA SER A 11 -14.59 2.70 -3.22
C SER A 11 -14.64 4.09 -3.84
N ALA A 12 -13.70 4.96 -3.43
CA ALA A 12 -13.51 6.31 -3.95
C ALA A 12 -12.72 6.35 -5.28
N GLY A 13 -11.88 5.34 -5.55
CA GLY A 13 -11.05 5.29 -6.74
C GLY A 13 -9.86 6.26 -6.72
N ALA A 14 -9.29 6.52 -5.54
CA ALA A 14 -8.19 7.46 -5.38
C ALA A 14 -7.22 7.09 -4.26
N MET A 15 -6.00 7.62 -4.38
CA MET A 15 -5.03 7.59 -3.28
C MET A 15 -5.51 8.48 -2.15
N LEU A 16 -5.54 7.94 -0.93
CA LEU A 16 -5.89 8.69 0.27
C LEU A 16 -4.76 9.67 0.62
N PRO A 17 -5.08 10.95 0.88
CA PRO A 17 -4.10 11.92 1.34
C PRO A 17 -3.46 11.49 2.66
N THR A 18 -2.15 11.70 2.78
CA THR A 18 -1.39 11.47 4.01
C THR A 18 -1.19 12.77 4.77
N PHE A 19 -1.39 12.73 6.08
CA PHE A 19 -1.21 13.85 7.00
C PHE A 19 -0.07 13.52 7.96
N ARG A 20 0.69 14.53 8.37
CA ARG A 20 1.82 14.35 9.30
C ARG A 20 1.57 15.14 10.58
N SER A 21 1.69 14.45 11.72
CA SER A 21 1.66 15.06 13.05
C SER A 21 2.62 14.31 13.97
N ASP A 22 3.40 15.03 14.78
CA ASP A 22 4.32 14.45 15.78
C ASP A 22 5.26 13.36 15.21
N GLY A 23 5.74 13.58 13.99
CA GLY A 23 6.63 12.62 13.30
C GLY A 23 5.95 11.36 12.76
N ARG A 24 4.63 11.21 12.94
CA ARG A 24 3.83 10.07 12.46
C ARG A 24 2.99 10.46 11.25
N TRP A 25 2.68 9.46 10.43
CA TRP A 25 1.82 9.59 9.26
C TRP A 25 0.42 9.07 9.55
N TYR A 26 -0.58 9.77 9.03
CA TYR A 26 -2.00 9.47 9.22
C TYR A 26 -2.74 9.47 7.87
N VAL A 27 -3.70 8.58 7.70
CA VAL A 27 -4.68 8.61 6.60
C VAL A 27 -6.09 8.60 7.14
N VAL A 28 -7.01 9.20 6.37
CA VAL A 28 -8.43 9.20 6.67
C VAL A 28 -9.06 7.95 6.08
N GLY A 29 -9.59 7.06 6.92
CA GLY A 29 -10.43 5.97 6.49
C GLY A 29 -11.92 6.30 6.67
N ARG A 30 -12.78 5.70 5.85
CA ARG A 30 -14.23 5.78 5.97
C ARG A 30 -14.80 4.38 6.12
N THR A 31 -15.54 4.14 7.21
CA THR A 31 -16.20 2.86 7.47
C THR A 31 -17.02 2.40 6.26
N GLY A 32 -16.83 1.15 5.87
CA GLY A 32 -17.44 0.52 4.70
C GLY A 32 -16.53 0.47 3.47
N ASP A 33 -15.56 1.39 3.34
CA ASP A 33 -14.78 1.49 2.12
C ASP A 33 -13.71 0.38 2.05
N GLU A 34 -13.72 -0.38 0.94
CA GLU A 34 -12.63 -1.30 0.59
C GLU A 34 -11.38 -0.49 0.22
N TYR A 35 -10.20 -0.93 0.68
CA TYR A 35 -8.93 -0.26 0.40
C TYR A 35 -7.82 -1.27 0.08
N GLU A 36 -6.70 -0.79 -0.45
CA GLU A 36 -5.48 -1.57 -0.62
C GLU A 36 -4.25 -0.79 -0.19
N VAL A 37 -3.24 -1.51 0.31
CA VAL A 37 -1.92 -0.95 0.62
C VAL A 37 -1.07 -1.01 -0.63
N HIS A 38 -0.71 0.16 -1.17
CA HIS A 38 0.20 0.29 -2.31
C HIS A 38 1.62 0.48 -1.80
N ILE A 39 2.55 -0.36 -2.28
CA ILE A 39 3.98 -0.26 -1.93
C ILE A 39 4.78 -0.16 -3.22
N ARG A 40 5.52 0.95 -3.39
CA ARG A 40 6.42 1.18 -4.52
C ARG A 40 7.87 1.04 -4.08
N ASN A 41 8.60 0.10 -4.66
CA ASN A 41 10.04 -0.02 -4.45
C ASN A 41 10.77 1.12 -5.17
N ASN A 42 11.57 1.90 -4.42
CA ASN A 42 12.35 3.03 -4.94
C ASN A 42 13.83 2.69 -5.12
N THR A 43 14.17 1.40 -5.22
CA THR A 43 15.54 0.91 -5.35
C THR A 43 15.71 0.05 -6.60
N ALA A 44 16.96 -0.09 -7.03
CA ALA A 44 17.36 -0.94 -8.16
C ALA A 44 17.51 -2.43 -7.79
N ALA A 45 17.10 -2.84 -6.59
CA ALA A 45 17.18 -4.22 -6.11
C ALA A 45 15.83 -4.68 -5.56
N ASP A 46 15.65 -5.99 -5.43
CA ASP A 46 14.46 -6.56 -4.78
C ASP A 46 14.40 -6.14 -3.30
N LEU A 47 13.21 -5.82 -2.83
CA LEU A 47 12.91 -5.59 -1.41
C LEU A 47 11.97 -6.67 -0.89
N LEU A 48 12.22 -7.13 0.34
CA LEU A 48 11.23 -7.88 1.10
C LEU A 48 10.44 -6.90 1.98
N ALA A 49 9.13 -6.89 1.84
CA ALA A 49 8.20 -6.13 2.65
C ALA A 49 7.39 -7.08 3.55
N VAL A 50 7.67 -7.04 4.85
CA VAL A 50 6.85 -7.70 5.87
C VAL A 50 5.78 -6.69 6.31
N VAL A 51 4.54 -6.96 5.92
CA VAL A 51 3.43 -6.00 6.06
C VAL A 51 2.46 -6.50 7.12
N SER A 52 2.01 -5.59 7.98
CA SER A 52 0.96 -5.81 8.96
C SER A 52 -0.15 -4.78 8.83
N VAL A 53 -1.37 -5.22 9.12
CA VAL A 53 -2.55 -4.37 9.27
C VAL A 53 -3.19 -4.74 10.60
N ASP A 54 -3.38 -3.76 11.47
CA ASP A 54 -3.88 -3.94 12.84
C ASP A 54 -3.14 -5.02 13.64
N GLY A 55 -1.82 -5.07 13.49
CA GLY A 55 -0.96 -6.07 14.14
C GLY A 55 -1.10 -7.49 13.58
N VAL A 56 -1.80 -7.68 12.45
CA VAL A 56 -1.95 -8.96 11.77
C VAL A 56 -1.06 -9.00 10.52
N ASN A 57 -0.17 -9.99 10.43
CA ASN A 57 0.66 -10.18 9.24
C ASN A 57 -0.23 -10.47 8.01
N VAL A 58 -0.06 -9.73 6.91
CA VAL A 58 -0.93 -9.85 5.74
C VAL A 58 -0.77 -11.16 4.96
N VAL A 59 0.32 -11.90 5.19
CA VAL A 59 0.62 -13.19 4.54
C VAL A 59 0.23 -14.36 5.43
N SER A 60 0.65 -14.37 6.70
CA SER A 60 0.40 -15.51 7.60
C SER A 60 -0.92 -15.41 8.38
N GLY A 61 -1.44 -14.21 8.62
CA GLY A 61 -2.58 -13.98 9.51
C GLY A 61 -2.25 -14.06 11.01
N GLU A 62 -0.98 -14.33 11.35
CA GLU A 62 -0.50 -14.37 12.73
C GLU A 62 -0.29 -12.96 13.30
N THR A 63 0.02 -12.86 14.58
CA THR A 63 0.51 -11.61 15.17
C THR A 63 1.78 -11.21 14.44
N ALA A 64 1.84 -9.95 13.99
CA ALA A 64 2.93 -9.48 13.17
C ALA A 64 4.24 -9.36 13.96
N SER A 65 5.33 -9.79 13.32
CA SER A 65 6.71 -9.56 13.74
C SER A 65 7.58 -9.33 12.51
N PRO A 66 8.56 -8.41 12.55
CA PRO A 66 9.44 -8.17 11.41
C PRO A 66 10.22 -9.40 10.93
N GLY A 67 10.42 -10.40 11.80
CA GLY A 67 11.12 -11.64 11.45
C GLY A 67 10.32 -12.60 10.55
N GLN A 68 9.01 -12.37 10.36
CA GLN A 68 8.15 -13.23 9.57
C GLN A 68 8.32 -13.05 8.06
N SER A 69 7.76 -13.97 7.28
CA SER A 69 7.66 -13.86 5.83
C SER A 69 6.83 -12.65 5.38
N GLY A 70 7.10 -12.20 4.16
CA GLY A 70 6.45 -11.05 3.51
C GLY A 70 6.42 -11.18 2.00
N TYR A 71 6.14 -10.08 1.32
CA TYR A 71 6.15 -10.01 -0.15
C TYR A 71 7.49 -9.51 -0.67
N VAL A 72 7.95 -10.09 -1.78
CA VAL A 72 9.12 -9.58 -2.52
C VAL A 72 8.62 -8.64 -3.61
N ILE A 73 9.14 -7.41 -3.61
CA ILE A 73 8.82 -6.37 -4.58
C ILE A 73 10.06 -6.16 -5.44
N GLY A 74 9.94 -6.41 -6.74
CA GLY A 74 11.05 -6.27 -7.68
C GLY A 74 11.58 -4.83 -7.76
N ALA A 75 12.80 -4.67 -8.28
CA ALA A 75 13.41 -3.36 -8.52
C ALA A 75 12.46 -2.42 -9.27
N TRP A 76 12.21 -1.23 -8.72
CA TRP A 76 11.31 -0.21 -9.26
C TRP A 76 9.84 -0.64 -9.47
N GLN A 77 9.45 -1.84 -9.02
CA GLN A 77 8.08 -2.34 -9.14
C GLN A 77 7.20 -1.84 -7.99
N SER A 78 5.89 -1.92 -8.21
CA SER A 78 4.88 -1.71 -7.17
C SER A 78 4.15 -3.01 -6.83
N LEU A 79 3.57 -3.05 -5.64
CA LEU A 79 2.72 -4.14 -5.17
C LEU A 79 1.47 -3.57 -4.51
N ASP A 80 0.30 -4.08 -4.92
CA ASP A 80 -0.98 -3.77 -4.30
C ASP A 80 -1.41 -4.93 -3.37
N ILE A 81 -1.58 -4.63 -2.09
CA ILE A 81 -2.03 -5.59 -1.09
C ILE A 81 -3.47 -5.27 -0.72
N ARG A 82 -4.40 -6.01 -1.32
CA ARG A 82 -5.85 -5.84 -1.17
C ARG A 82 -6.46 -6.52 0.05
N GLY A 83 -5.69 -7.34 0.76
CA GLY A 83 -6.24 -8.15 1.83
C GLY A 83 -5.28 -9.14 2.48
N TRP A 84 -5.76 -9.82 3.51
CA TRP A 84 -5.04 -10.92 4.15
C TRP A 84 -5.05 -12.17 3.26
N ARG A 85 -3.89 -12.82 3.14
CA ARG A 85 -3.75 -14.04 2.35
C ARG A 85 -4.56 -15.18 2.94
N LYS A 86 -5.31 -15.88 2.09
CA LYS A 86 -6.00 -17.14 2.44
C LYS A 86 -5.36 -18.35 1.74
N SER A 87 -4.78 -18.13 0.57
CA SER A 87 -3.99 -19.11 -0.19
C SER A 87 -3.11 -18.40 -1.21
N LEU A 88 -2.32 -19.13 -1.99
CA LEU A 88 -1.57 -18.54 -3.11
C LEU A 88 -2.45 -17.95 -4.22
N ALA A 89 -3.76 -18.24 -4.24
CA ALA A 89 -4.69 -17.75 -5.26
C ALA A 89 -5.74 -16.77 -4.73
N ARG A 90 -5.86 -16.58 -3.41
CA ARG A 90 -6.96 -15.80 -2.81
C ARG A 90 -6.54 -15.01 -1.59
N ILE A 91 -7.22 -13.88 -1.42
CA ILE A 91 -7.17 -13.01 -0.25
C ILE A 91 -8.57 -12.81 0.35
N ALA A 92 -8.64 -12.29 1.58
CA ALA A 92 -9.83 -11.69 2.16
C ALA A 92 -9.64 -10.17 2.18
N ALA A 93 -10.50 -9.46 1.46
CA ALA A 93 -10.33 -8.04 1.17
C ALA A 93 -10.33 -7.18 2.44
N PHE A 94 -9.49 -6.15 2.46
CA PHE A 94 -9.52 -5.11 3.48
C PHE A 94 -10.70 -4.17 3.23
N TYR A 95 -11.34 -3.76 4.31
CA TYR A 95 -12.24 -2.62 4.34
C TYR A 95 -12.17 -1.96 5.72
N PHE A 96 -12.42 -0.66 5.79
CA PHE A 96 -12.50 0.03 7.06
C PHE A 96 -13.81 -0.32 7.77
N THR A 97 -13.74 -0.56 9.08
CA THR A 97 -14.89 -0.89 9.92
C THR A 97 -14.76 -0.23 11.29
N ASP A 98 -15.81 -0.23 12.08
CA ASP A 98 -15.74 0.24 13.47
C ASP A 98 -14.74 -0.63 14.27
N ARG A 99 -13.98 -0.01 15.18
CA ARG A 99 -12.92 -0.71 15.94
C ARG A 99 -13.41 -1.94 16.69
N SER A 100 -14.65 -1.95 17.17
CA SER A 100 -15.28 -3.12 17.82
C SER A 100 -15.40 -4.32 16.87
N ASP A 101 -15.62 -4.07 15.58
CA ASP A 101 -15.82 -5.09 14.56
C ASP A 101 -14.55 -5.47 13.80
N ALA A 102 -13.47 -4.71 14.01
CA ALA A 102 -12.16 -4.96 13.42
C ALA A 102 -11.69 -6.40 13.68
N TYR A 103 -11.09 -7.01 12.67
CA TYR A 103 -10.67 -8.41 12.73
C TYR A 103 -9.68 -8.66 13.88
N ALA A 104 -8.73 -7.74 14.07
CA ALA A 104 -7.76 -7.79 15.16
C ALA A 104 -8.43 -7.73 16.55
N THR A 105 -9.40 -6.83 16.75
CA THR A 105 -10.19 -6.78 18.00
C THR A 105 -10.88 -8.10 18.28
N ARG A 106 -11.57 -8.65 17.28
CA ARG A 106 -12.32 -9.92 17.38
C ARG A 106 -11.41 -11.14 17.58
N THR A 107 -10.11 -11.00 17.31
CA THR A 107 -9.11 -12.07 17.44
C THR A 107 -8.09 -11.81 18.56
N GLY A 108 -8.36 -10.85 19.45
CA GLY A 108 -7.61 -10.65 20.70
C GLY A 108 -6.41 -9.70 20.60
N ARG A 109 -6.43 -8.76 19.64
CA ARG A 109 -5.38 -7.74 19.43
C ARG A 109 -5.95 -6.31 19.35
N PRO A 110 -6.75 -5.86 20.35
CA PRO A 110 -7.45 -4.58 20.28
C PRO A 110 -6.52 -3.36 20.30
N ASP A 111 -5.31 -3.48 20.83
CA ASP A 111 -4.36 -2.37 21.01
C ASP A 111 -3.63 -1.98 19.71
N GLU A 112 -3.58 -2.90 18.75
CA GLU A 112 -2.87 -2.73 17.48
C GLU A 112 -3.72 -2.08 16.38
N VAL A 113 -5.02 -1.86 16.64
CA VAL A 113 -5.99 -1.37 15.66
C VAL A 113 -5.73 0.08 15.25
N GLY A 114 -5.82 0.34 13.94
CA GLY A 114 -5.62 1.66 13.35
C GLY A 114 -4.20 1.88 12.84
N VAL A 115 -3.41 0.81 12.64
CA VAL A 115 -2.00 0.88 12.26
C VAL A 115 -1.68 -0.09 11.13
N ILE A 116 -0.95 0.41 10.12
CA ILE A 116 -0.35 -0.35 9.04
C ILE A 116 1.16 -0.23 9.20
N GLY A 117 1.83 -1.38 9.36
CA GLY A 117 3.27 -1.47 9.50
C GLY A 117 3.92 -2.14 8.30
N VAL A 118 5.03 -1.59 7.81
CA VAL A 118 5.83 -2.18 6.74
C VAL A 118 7.29 -2.21 7.16
N ALA A 119 7.82 -3.41 7.44
CA ALA A 119 9.24 -3.62 7.66
C ALA A 119 9.91 -4.04 6.34
N LEU A 120 10.88 -3.24 5.90
CA LEU A 120 11.57 -3.39 4.62
C LEU A 120 12.98 -3.95 4.84
N PHE A 121 13.31 -4.98 4.07
CA PHE A 121 14.62 -5.62 4.08
C PHE A 121 15.22 -5.59 2.67
N ARG A 122 16.49 -5.20 2.59
CA ARG A 122 17.30 -5.36 1.39
C ARG A 122 17.67 -6.82 1.22
N ARG A 123 17.82 -7.21 -0.04
CA ARG A 123 18.39 -8.51 -0.39
C ARG A 123 19.90 -8.49 -0.10
N LYS A 124 20.42 -9.59 0.44
CA LYS A 124 21.86 -9.78 0.58
C LYS A 124 22.55 -9.66 -0.78
N ALA A 125 23.59 -8.84 -0.87
CA ALA A 125 24.38 -8.72 -2.09
C ALA A 125 25.01 -10.09 -2.40
N GLN A 126 24.76 -10.62 -3.59
CA GLN A 126 25.53 -11.75 -4.09
C GLN A 126 26.93 -11.25 -4.42
N ALA A 127 27.96 -11.93 -3.92
CA ALA A 127 29.33 -11.66 -4.35
C ALA A 127 29.36 -11.74 -5.88
N PRO A 128 30.07 -10.82 -6.58
CA PRO A 128 30.26 -10.95 -8.02
C PRO A 128 30.73 -12.37 -8.29
N ALA A 129 30.07 -13.07 -9.21
CA ALA A 129 30.57 -14.36 -9.68
C ALA A 129 32.02 -14.13 -10.07
N GLU A 130 32.94 -14.84 -9.41
CA GLU A 130 34.35 -14.84 -9.78
C GLU A 130 34.36 -15.16 -11.27
N LEU A 131 34.76 -14.19 -12.10
CA LEU A 131 34.82 -14.37 -13.54
C LEU A 131 35.70 -15.58 -13.76
N GLU A 132 35.11 -16.72 -14.15
CA GLU A 132 35.86 -17.89 -14.57
C GLU A 132 36.82 -17.39 -15.64
N GLN A 133 38.12 -17.40 -15.31
CA GLN A 133 39.14 -17.10 -16.29
C GLN A 133 38.90 -18.05 -17.46
N PRO A 134 38.78 -17.54 -18.71
CA PRO A 134 38.45 -18.38 -19.85
C PRO A 134 39.48 -19.50 -19.95
N GLN A 135 39.06 -20.73 -19.67
CA GLN A 135 39.89 -21.90 -19.88
C GLN A 135 40.20 -22.01 -21.39
N PRO A 136 41.44 -22.32 -21.79
CA PRO A 136 41.80 -22.44 -23.20
C PRO A 136 40.94 -23.53 -23.85
N ARG A 137 40.12 -23.12 -24.82
CA ARG A 137 39.22 -23.99 -25.57
C ARG A 137 40.05 -24.96 -26.43
N ILE A 138 39.90 -26.27 -26.20
CA ILE A 138 40.32 -27.30 -27.15
C ILE A 138 39.13 -27.53 -28.09
N GLU A 139 39.28 -27.15 -29.37
CA GLU A 139 38.26 -27.31 -30.40
C GLU A 139 38.32 -28.71 -31.04
N PRO A 140 37.23 -29.49 -31.07
CA PRO A 140 37.07 -30.58 -32.02
C PRO A 140 36.42 -30.08 -33.33
N ARG A 141 36.98 -30.55 -34.45
CA ARG A 141 36.56 -30.26 -35.82
C ARG A 141 35.08 -30.62 -36.08
N SER A 142 34.47 -29.78 -36.90
CA SER A 142 33.14 -29.86 -37.51
C SER A 142 32.97 -31.04 -38.47
N ASP A 143 31.74 -31.57 -38.60
CA ASP A 143 31.11 -31.83 -39.90
C ASP A 143 29.57 -32.00 -39.80
N ASP A 144 28.92 -31.59 -40.90
CA ASP A 144 27.51 -31.71 -41.32
C ASP A 144 26.43 -30.84 -40.63
N GLN A 145 25.89 -29.75 -41.24
CA GLN A 145 25.06 -29.65 -42.46
C GLN A 145 23.90 -30.65 -42.46
N LEU A 146 22.61 -30.37 -42.63
CA LEU A 146 21.81 -29.29 -43.23
C LEU A 146 20.35 -29.53 -42.75
N ARG A 147 19.55 -28.47 -42.57
CA ARG A 147 18.16 -28.35 -43.07
C ARG A 147 17.45 -27.11 -42.49
N GLN A 148 17.23 -26.13 -43.36
CA GLN A 148 16.05 -25.24 -43.30
C GLN A 148 15.02 -25.72 -44.34
N PRO A 149 13.74 -25.32 -44.26
CA PRO A 149 13.34 -24.03 -44.87
C PRO A 149 12.36 -23.18 -44.03
N ALA A 150 12.32 -21.89 -44.36
CA ALA A 150 11.38 -20.84 -43.89
C ALA A 150 10.23 -20.64 -44.92
N PRO A 151 9.39 -19.57 -44.92
CA PRO A 151 8.87 -18.66 -43.87
C PRO A 151 7.33 -18.42 -43.99
N ALA A 152 6.72 -17.66 -43.07
CA ALA A 152 5.49 -16.89 -43.36
C ALA A 152 5.35 -15.62 -42.51
N GLN A 153 5.18 -14.48 -43.19
CA GLN A 153 4.99 -13.13 -42.66
C GLN A 153 3.50 -12.77 -42.50
N ARG A 154 3.19 -11.82 -41.60
CA ARG A 154 2.31 -10.61 -41.72
C ARG A 154 2.15 -10.03 -40.30
N ARG A 155 2.58 -8.80 -39.94
CA ARG A 155 2.38 -7.40 -40.40
C ARG A 155 1.32 -6.67 -39.55
N GLY A 156 1.77 -5.55 -38.93
CA GLY A 156 1.00 -4.36 -38.49
C GLY A 156 0.19 -4.52 -37.20
N GLU A 157 0.00 -3.53 -36.31
CA GLU A 157 0.28 -2.09 -36.25
C GLU A 157 0.05 -1.64 -34.79
N ALA A 158 0.68 -0.53 -34.37
CA ALA A 158 0.27 0.28 -33.22
C ALA A 158 -0.59 1.46 -33.72
N PRO A 159 -1.44 2.06 -32.88
CA PRO A 159 -1.12 3.43 -32.45
C PRO A 159 -1.51 3.79 -30.99
N ALA A 160 -1.24 5.05 -30.66
CA ALA A 160 -1.09 5.66 -29.34
C ALA A 160 -2.35 6.33 -28.73
N ALA A 161 -2.24 6.59 -27.42
CA ALA A 161 -2.68 7.76 -26.61
C ALA A 161 -4.11 8.36 -26.69
N ALA A 162 -4.74 8.48 -25.51
CA ALA A 162 -5.51 9.63 -24.98
C ALA A 162 -5.96 9.28 -23.53
N GLN A 163 -5.49 9.94 -22.46
CA GLN A 163 -5.98 11.20 -21.84
C GLN A 163 -7.50 11.30 -21.62
N ASN A 164 -7.89 11.27 -20.34
CA ASN A 164 -9.02 11.91 -19.65
C ASN A 164 -9.14 11.24 -18.27
N ALA A 165 -9.67 11.78 -17.18
CA ALA A 165 -9.99 13.10 -16.68
C ALA A 165 -10.35 12.82 -15.20
N ALA A 166 -9.90 13.63 -14.25
CA ALA A 166 -10.17 13.42 -12.83
C ALA A 166 -11.67 13.56 -12.52
N PRO A 167 -12.26 12.70 -11.66
CA PRO A 167 -13.54 13.01 -11.04
C PRO A 167 -13.36 13.81 -9.75
N ASP A 168 -14.33 14.68 -9.55
CA ASP A 168 -14.54 15.60 -8.44
C ASP A 168 -15.00 14.84 -7.19
N PHE A 169 -14.20 14.91 -6.11
CA PHE A 169 -14.56 14.32 -4.82
C PHE A 169 -15.49 15.27 -4.07
N SER A 170 -16.79 15.00 -4.15
CA SER A 170 -17.79 15.59 -3.25
C SER A 170 -17.57 15.09 -1.83
N VAL A 171 -17.16 16.00 -0.95
CA VAL A 171 -16.83 15.69 0.44
C VAL A 171 -18.05 15.92 1.30
N GLU A 172 -18.59 14.85 1.88
CA GLU A 172 -19.60 14.93 2.95
C GLU A 172 -19.07 15.70 4.16
N GLY A 173 -19.98 16.43 4.80
CA GLY A 173 -19.73 17.57 5.68
C GLY A 173 -18.72 17.34 6.79
N ALA A 174 -17.87 18.34 7.00
CA ALA A 174 -16.96 18.39 8.13
C ALA A 174 -17.76 18.51 9.46
N PRO A 175 -17.43 17.73 10.50
CA PRO A 175 -18.00 17.92 11.82
C PRO A 175 -17.51 19.24 12.45
N ALA A 176 -18.33 19.81 13.33
CA ALA A 176 -18.03 21.03 14.05
C ALA A 176 -16.87 20.84 15.06
N PRO A 177 -16.05 21.87 15.31
CA PRO A 177 -15.00 21.81 16.33
C PRO A 177 -15.62 21.62 17.72
N GLY A 178 -15.16 20.58 18.44
CA GLY A 178 -15.67 20.19 19.77
C GLY A 178 -16.44 18.86 19.82
N ALA A 179 -16.49 18.11 18.71
CA ALA A 179 -17.07 16.75 18.71
C ALA A 179 -16.26 15.81 19.62
N ALA A 180 -16.96 15.01 20.42
CA ALA A 180 -16.34 13.95 21.21
C ALA A 180 -15.56 13.00 20.27
N ILE A 181 -14.41 12.50 20.71
CA ILE A 181 -13.65 11.50 19.97
C ILE A 181 -14.52 10.23 19.88
N GLU A 182 -14.92 9.86 18.67
CA GLU A 182 -15.68 8.63 18.43
C GLU A 182 -14.76 7.41 18.60
N PRO A 183 -15.31 6.21 18.85
CA PRO A 183 -14.52 4.99 18.76
C PRO A 183 -13.77 4.97 17.43
N GLY A 184 -12.47 4.68 17.47
CA GLY A 184 -11.65 4.64 16.26
C GLY A 184 -12.18 3.62 15.25
N ILE A 185 -11.60 3.63 14.05
CA ILE A 185 -11.85 2.59 13.04
C ILE A 185 -10.73 1.55 13.04
N GLY A 186 -11.02 0.38 12.49
CA GLY A 186 -10.07 -0.69 12.22
C GLY A 186 -10.30 -1.33 10.85
N THR A 187 -9.68 -2.47 10.59
CA THR A 187 -9.83 -3.21 9.33
C THR A 187 -10.63 -4.49 9.53
N GLY A 188 -11.64 -4.69 8.69
CA GLY A 188 -12.49 -5.87 8.67
C GLY A 188 -12.01 -6.93 7.68
N HIS A 189 -12.25 -8.21 8.01
CA HIS A 189 -11.97 -9.36 7.14
C HIS A 189 -13.08 -9.55 6.13
N GLY A 190 -12.94 -8.94 4.96
CA GLY A 190 -13.97 -8.84 3.93
C GLY A 190 -14.15 -10.09 3.08
N ARG A 191 -14.80 -9.88 1.92
CA ARG A 191 -15.09 -10.93 0.94
C ARG A 191 -13.81 -11.55 0.39
N SER A 192 -13.92 -12.78 -0.09
CA SER A 192 -12.78 -13.44 -0.72
C SER A 192 -12.60 -12.96 -2.17
N GLU A 193 -11.40 -12.52 -2.52
CA GLU A 193 -11.02 -12.05 -3.86
C GLU A 193 -9.89 -12.91 -4.44
N ALA A 194 -9.86 -13.05 -5.77
CA ALA A 194 -8.77 -13.70 -6.48
C ALA A 194 -7.52 -12.82 -6.45
N SER A 195 -6.38 -13.40 -6.06
CA SER A 195 -5.09 -12.73 -6.02
C SER A 195 -3.99 -13.78 -6.08
N HIS A 196 -3.23 -13.80 -7.16
CA HIS A 196 -2.23 -14.84 -7.41
C HIS A 196 -0.85 -14.42 -6.91
N ALA A 197 -0.16 -15.33 -6.23
CA ALA A 197 1.24 -15.19 -5.84
C ALA A 197 1.90 -16.56 -5.89
N ARG A 198 3.23 -16.54 -5.82
CA ARG A 198 4.07 -17.73 -5.77
C ARG A 198 5.14 -17.53 -4.71
N TYR A 199 5.66 -18.63 -4.20
CA TYR A 199 6.85 -18.57 -3.36
C TYR A 199 8.07 -18.20 -4.19
N VAL A 200 8.91 -17.34 -3.61
CA VAL A 200 10.22 -16.97 -4.15
C VAL A 200 11.23 -16.99 -3.01
N GLY A 201 12.47 -17.34 -3.31
CA GLY A 201 13.55 -17.25 -2.34
C GLY A 201 14.03 -15.82 -2.18
N PHE A 202 14.26 -15.40 -0.93
CA PHE A 202 14.84 -14.10 -0.60
C PHE A 202 15.73 -14.25 0.63
N GLU A 203 17.01 -13.92 0.49
CA GLU A 203 17.95 -13.87 1.61
C GLU A 203 18.11 -12.41 2.03
N ARG A 204 17.77 -12.11 3.29
CA ARG A 204 17.87 -10.75 3.85
C ARG A 204 19.34 -10.38 4.03
N GLU A 205 19.65 -9.10 3.82
CA GLU A 205 20.96 -8.54 4.18
C GLU A 205 21.22 -8.63 5.69
N SER A 206 20.17 -8.50 6.51
CA SER A 206 20.23 -8.51 7.97
C SER A 206 18.92 -9.04 8.59
N ASP A 207 18.98 -9.47 9.86
CA ASP A 207 17.80 -9.87 10.64
C ASP A 207 16.94 -8.67 11.09
N LEU A 208 17.53 -7.48 11.16
CA LEU A 208 16.83 -6.24 11.46
C LEU A 208 16.32 -5.57 10.17
N PRO A 209 15.13 -4.94 10.20
CA PRO A 209 14.64 -4.14 9.07
C PRO A 209 15.61 -3.01 8.74
N ASN A 210 15.84 -2.76 7.45
CA ASN A 210 16.57 -1.59 7.00
C ASN A 210 15.73 -0.31 7.12
N GLU A 211 14.40 -0.44 7.04
CA GLU A 211 13.44 0.66 7.22
C GLU A 211 12.11 0.11 7.77
N ILE A 212 11.48 0.85 8.67
CA ILE A 212 10.11 0.59 9.13
C ILE A 212 9.27 1.80 8.76
N VAL A 213 8.21 1.56 8.00
CA VAL A 213 7.20 2.57 7.69
C VAL A 213 5.96 2.26 8.52
N GLU A 214 5.49 3.24 9.28
CA GLU A 214 4.25 3.17 10.06
C GLU A 214 3.27 4.20 9.50
N LEU A 215 2.07 3.73 9.16
CA LEU A 215 0.95 4.56 8.77
C LEU A 215 -0.22 4.30 9.70
N ARG A 216 -0.68 5.34 10.39
CA ARG A 216 -1.88 5.28 11.23
C ARG A 216 -3.10 5.67 10.41
N TYR A 217 -4.26 5.15 10.75
CA TYR A 217 -5.50 5.56 10.13
C TYR A 217 -6.59 5.74 11.16
N ASP A 218 -7.50 6.67 10.89
CA ASP A 218 -8.69 6.91 11.71
C ASP A 218 -9.76 7.61 10.88
N SER A 219 -10.95 7.83 11.46
CA SER A 219 -11.98 8.63 10.82
C SER A 219 -11.54 10.08 10.68
N ARG A 220 -12.06 10.80 9.68
CA ARG A 220 -11.77 12.23 9.50
C ARG A 220 -12.12 13.04 10.75
N ALA A 221 -13.25 12.71 11.38
CA ALA A 221 -13.72 13.37 12.60
C ALA A 221 -12.68 13.24 13.72
N ASN A 222 -12.15 12.03 13.94
CA ASN A 222 -11.14 11.77 14.96
C ASN A 222 -9.81 12.47 14.66
N LEU A 223 -9.37 12.49 13.40
CA LEU A 223 -8.13 13.18 13.03
C LEU A 223 -8.26 14.71 13.15
N VAL A 224 -9.45 15.28 12.89
CA VAL A 224 -9.73 16.70 13.15
C VAL A 224 -9.79 16.98 14.65
N ALA A 225 -10.47 16.15 15.43
CA ALA A 225 -10.57 16.29 16.89
C ALA A 225 -9.20 16.21 17.58
N ARG A 226 -8.26 15.44 17.02
CA ARG A 226 -6.87 15.35 17.46
C ARG A 226 -5.96 16.47 16.94
N GLY A 227 -6.47 17.37 16.09
CA GLY A 227 -5.69 18.47 15.50
C GLY A 227 -4.72 18.04 14.40
N ILE A 228 -4.78 16.80 13.93
CA ILE A 228 -3.92 16.27 12.85
C ILE A 228 -4.35 16.85 11.50
N ILE A 229 -5.66 16.99 11.30
CA ILE A 229 -6.23 17.63 10.11
C ILE A 229 -6.82 18.98 10.55
N PRO A 230 -6.40 20.09 9.92
CA PRO A 230 -7.00 21.38 10.24
C PRO A 230 -8.50 21.36 9.90
N PRO A 231 -9.37 21.93 10.75
CA PRO A 231 -10.77 22.08 10.42
C PRO A 231 -10.88 22.89 9.13
N ARG A 232 -11.86 22.55 8.28
CA ARG A 232 -12.11 23.36 7.09
C ARG A 232 -12.48 24.78 7.55
N PRO A 233 -11.83 25.82 7.00
CA PRO A 233 -12.33 27.18 7.14
C PRO A 233 -13.79 27.21 6.69
N ARG A 234 -14.64 27.96 7.38
CA ARG A 234 -15.98 28.22 6.85
C ARG A 234 -15.83 28.94 5.51
N ASP A 235 -16.46 28.41 4.47
CA ASP A 235 -16.54 29.12 3.20
C ASP A 235 -17.20 30.49 3.46
N PRO A 236 -16.63 31.59 2.94
CA PRO A 236 -17.28 32.89 3.02
C PRO A 236 -18.69 32.78 2.45
N ASN A 237 -19.70 33.09 3.27
CA ASN A 237 -21.07 33.17 2.79
C ASN A 237 -21.22 34.50 2.03
N PRO A 238 -21.46 34.50 0.71
CA PRO A 238 -21.63 35.75 -0.06
C PRO A 238 -22.91 36.51 0.31
N PHE A 239 -23.87 35.86 0.98
CA PHE A 239 -25.12 36.46 1.45
C PHE A 239 -25.32 36.16 2.96
N PRO A 240 -24.45 36.70 3.84
CA PRO A 240 -24.45 36.34 5.25
C PRO A 240 -25.56 37.03 6.07
N ALA A 241 -26.10 38.13 5.57
CA ALA A 241 -27.12 38.92 6.26
C ALA A 241 -28.11 39.55 5.26
N ARG A 242 -29.34 39.85 5.71
CA ARG A 242 -30.35 40.57 4.91
C ARG A 242 -30.17 42.09 4.91
N PHE A 243 -29.49 42.63 5.92
CA PHE A 243 -29.24 44.06 6.08
C PHE A 243 -27.82 44.28 6.61
N VAL A 244 -27.23 45.43 6.31
CA VAL A 244 -25.87 45.82 6.75
C VAL A 244 -25.93 46.20 8.23
N PRO A 245 -25.15 45.55 9.13
CA PRO A 245 -25.04 45.97 10.52
C PRO A 245 -24.13 47.20 10.66
N ASP A 246 -24.37 48.01 11.70
CA ASP A 246 -23.46 49.09 12.07
C ASP A 246 -22.10 48.53 12.53
N PRO A 247 -20.98 49.23 12.24
CA PRO A 247 -19.67 48.81 12.70
C PRO A 247 -19.55 48.88 14.24
N PRO A 248 -18.77 47.97 14.86
CA PRO A 248 -18.54 48.01 16.31
C PRO A 248 -17.87 49.33 16.73
N ARG A 249 -18.27 49.85 17.89
CA ARG A 249 -17.67 51.04 18.53
C ARG A 249 -16.40 50.69 19.29
#